data_AF-A0A2A4JR59-F1
#
_entry.id   AF-A0A2A4JR59-F1
#
_cell.length_a   1.000
_cell.length_b   1.000
_cell.length_c   1.000
_cell.angle_alpha   90.00
_cell.angle_beta   90.00
_cell.angle_gamma   90.00
#
_symmetry.space_group_name_H-M   'P 1'
#
loop_
_entity.id
_entity.type
_entity.pdbx_description
1 polymer ?
#
loop_
_entity_poly.entity_id
_entity_poly.type
_entity_poly.pdbx_seq_one_letter_code
_entity_poly.pdbx_strand_id
1 'polypeptide(L)'
;MPRRYKRVTDKADVPEANMKLALESVLNKELSIRKAAEQYGVKAGTLQHRIEKKKKENELPNIKVRIFENKFTNKQVFTADEEKELEKYIKKSSAIQYGLTLKAVRKLAYEYACALPNCKYPEKWDEDKLAGIEWLNETTNSLSDCRLIILLHFKKMTS
;
A
#
# COMPACT_ATOMS: atom_id res chain seq x y z
N MET A 1 19.17 -2.89 0.21
CA MET A 1 18.14 -3.44 -0.71
C MET A 1 17.65 -2.34 -1.64
N PRO A 2 17.45 -2.59 -2.95
CA PRO A 2 16.98 -1.56 -3.89
C PRO A 2 15.55 -1.14 -3.58
N ARG A 3 15.28 0.17 -3.41
CA ARG A 3 13.94 0.73 -3.17
C ARG A 3 12.92 0.38 -4.26
N ARG A 4 13.38 0.24 -5.50
CA ARG A 4 12.56 -0.10 -6.66
C ARG A 4 13.09 -1.37 -7.29
N TYR A 5 12.54 -2.51 -6.85
CA TYR A 5 12.84 -3.79 -7.47
C TYR A 5 12.15 -3.89 -8.83
N LYS A 6 12.92 -3.90 -9.91
CA LYS A 6 12.41 -4.28 -11.23
C LYS A 6 12.25 -5.80 -11.23
N ARG A 7 11.02 -6.27 -11.43
CA ARG A 7 10.76 -7.71 -11.51
C ARG A 7 11.48 -8.28 -12.74
N VAL A 8 12.19 -9.38 -12.51
CA VAL A 8 12.97 -10.10 -13.54
C VAL A 8 12.16 -11.23 -14.16
N THR A 9 11.06 -11.65 -13.52
CA THR A 9 10.28 -12.81 -13.97
C THR A 9 8.95 -12.40 -14.59
N ASP A 10 8.78 -12.76 -15.86
CA ASP A 10 7.49 -12.84 -16.52
C ASP A 10 6.80 -14.11 -16.01
N LYS A 11 6.17 -14.01 -14.84
CA LYS A 11 5.22 -15.05 -14.41
C LYS A 11 4.08 -14.99 -15.40
N ALA A 12 4.11 -15.90 -16.38
CA ALA A 12 3.10 -16.10 -17.41
C ALA A 12 1.72 -15.67 -16.91
N ASP A 13 1.16 -14.66 -17.56
CA ASP A 13 -0.17 -14.15 -17.26
C ASP A 13 -1.14 -15.27 -17.63
N VAL A 14 -1.46 -16.13 -16.65
CA VAL A 14 -2.36 -17.25 -16.90
C VAL A 14 -3.73 -16.63 -17.14
N PRO A 15 -4.32 -16.77 -18.33
CA PRO A 15 -5.62 -16.18 -18.63
C PRO A 15 -6.63 -16.64 -17.58
N GLU A 16 -7.28 -15.68 -16.93
CA GLU A 16 -8.18 -15.94 -15.80
C GLU A 16 -9.31 -16.90 -16.18
N ALA A 17 -9.75 -16.84 -17.44
CA ALA A 17 -10.73 -17.75 -18.03
C ALA A 17 -10.28 -19.22 -17.95
N ASN A 18 -9.05 -19.54 -18.38
CA ASN A 18 -8.52 -20.91 -18.32
C ASN A 18 -8.40 -21.40 -16.88
N MET A 19 -8.11 -20.49 -15.94
CA MET A 19 -8.07 -20.85 -14.54
C MET A 19 -9.45 -21.22 -13.98
N LYS A 20 -10.51 -20.50 -14.38
CA LYS A 20 -11.89 -20.78 -13.93
C LYS A 20 -12.35 -22.14 -14.44
N LEU A 21 -12.14 -22.43 -15.72
CA LEU A 21 -12.47 -23.73 -16.33
C LEU A 21 -11.69 -24.90 -15.67
N ALA A 22 -10.40 -24.71 -15.40
CA ALA A 22 -9.59 -25.69 -14.70
C ALA A 22 -10.07 -25.92 -13.25
N LEU A 23 -10.59 -24.90 -12.57
CA LEU A 23 -11.16 -25.05 -11.23
C LEU A 23 -12.50 -25.80 -11.26
N GLU A 24 -13.37 -25.48 -12.21
CA GLU A 24 -14.70 -26.11 -12.35
C GLU A 24 -14.58 -27.60 -12.68
N SER A 25 -13.76 -27.97 -13.66
CA SER A 25 -13.50 -29.38 -14.01
C SER A 25 -12.96 -30.21 -12.85
N VAL A 26 -12.11 -29.63 -11.98
CA VAL A 26 -11.60 -30.32 -10.78
C VAL A 26 -12.63 -30.37 -9.65
N LEU A 27 -13.43 -29.31 -9.46
CA LEU A 27 -14.50 -29.28 -8.45
C LEU A 27 -15.64 -30.24 -8.79
N ASN A 28 -15.98 -30.36 -10.07
CA ASN A 28 -16.97 -31.31 -10.60
C ASN A 28 -16.46 -32.76 -10.60
N LYS A 29 -15.21 -33.01 -10.14
CA LYS A 29 -14.52 -34.32 -10.10
C LYS A 29 -14.35 -35.00 -11.46
N GLU A 30 -14.40 -34.24 -12.56
CA GLU A 30 -14.23 -34.77 -13.92
C GLU A 30 -12.76 -35.13 -14.21
N LEU A 31 -11.83 -34.33 -13.70
CA LEU A 31 -10.39 -34.47 -13.97
C LEU A 31 -9.54 -34.33 -12.70
N SER A 32 -8.39 -35.00 -12.68
CA SER A 32 -7.39 -34.81 -11.63
C SER A 32 -6.65 -33.47 -11.82
N ILE A 33 -6.13 -32.91 -10.73
CA ILE A 33 -5.45 -31.59 -10.73
C ILE A 33 -4.36 -31.49 -11.80
N ARG A 34 -3.57 -32.56 -11.99
CA ARG A 34 -2.52 -32.61 -13.02
C ARG A 34 -3.08 -32.65 -14.43
N LYS A 35 -4.12 -33.45 -14.68
CA LYS A 35 -4.77 -33.54 -16.01
C LYS A 35 -5.46 -32.23 -16.40
N ALA A 36 -6.16 -31.59 -15.46
CA ALA A 36 -6.76 -30.28 -15.69
C ALA A 36 -5.70 -29.20 -15.95
N ALA A 37 -4.60 -29.22 -15.19
CA ALA A 37 -3.47 -28.30 -15.40
C ALA A 37 -2.87 -28.43 -16.82
N GLU A 38 -2.67 -29.65 -17.31
CA GLU A 38 -2.19 -29.92 -18.67
C GLU A 38 -3.20 -29.47 -19.73
N GLN A 39 -4.47 -29.80 -19.56
CA GLN A 39 -5.53 -29.49 -20.53
C GLN A 39 -5.77 -27.98 -20.71
N TYR A 40 -5.68 -27.20 -19.64
CA TYR A 40 -5.94 -25.76 -19.68
C TYR A 40 -4.67 -24.90 -19.72
N GLY A 41 -3.48 -25.53 -19.80
CA GLY A 41 -2.20 -24.83 -19.87
C GLY A 41 -1.84 -24.06 -18.61
N VAL A 42 -2.26 -24.54 -17.44
CA VAL A 42 -2.08 -23.90 -16.13
C VAL A 42 -1.01 -24.64 -15.33
N LYS A 43 -0.20 -23.95 -14.53
CA LYS A 43 0.73 -24.61 -13.59
C LYS A 43 -0.05 -25.37 -12.50
N ALA A 44 0.21 -26.67 -12.37
CA ALA A 44 -0.47 -27.54 -11.40
C ALA A 44 -0.40 -27.02 -9.95
N GLY A 45 0.76 -26.49 -9.53
CA GLY A 45 0.90 -25.90 -8.19
C GLY A 45 0.03 -24.66 -7.97
N THR A 46 -0.16 -23.83 -8.99
CA THR A 46 -1.04 -22.66 -8.92
C THR A 46 -2.51 -23.09 -8.85
N LEU A 47 -2.90 -24.13 -9.60
CA LEU A 47 -4.25 -24.70 -9.57
C LEU A 47 -4.56 -25.30 -8.19
N GLN A 48 -3.65 -26.11 -7.65
CA GLN A 48 -3.77 -26.71 -6.32
C GLN A 48 -3.94 -25.65 -5.22
N HIS A 49 -3.11 -24.60 -5.24
CA HIS A 49 -3.20 -23.51 -4.29
C HIS A 49 -4.56 -22.78 -4.36
N ARG A 50 -5.07 -22.51 -5.56
CA ARG A 50 -6.39 -21.87 -5.73
C ARG A 50 -7.53 -22.77 -5.25
N ILE A 51 -7.46 -24.08 -5.46
CA ILE A 51 -8.46 -25.04 -4.95
C ILE A 51 -8.46 -25.05 -3.42
N GLU A 52 -7.30 -25.15 -2.80
CA GLU A 52 -7.18 -25.17 -1.34
C GLU A 52 -7.70 -23.87 -0.71
N LYS A 53 -7.43 -22.73 -1.35
CA LYS A 53 -7.99 -21.43 -0.95
C LYS A 53 -9.53 -21.43 -1.02
N LYS A 54 -10.12 -21.91 -2.13
CA LYS A 54 -11.58 -22.00 -2.30
C LYS A 54 -12.24 -22.94 -1.28
N LYS A 55 -11.60 -24.06 -0.96
CA LYS A 55 -12.08 -25.00 0.08
C LYS A 55 -12.11 -24.34 1.46
N LYS A 56 -11.03 -23.66 1.85
CA LYS A 56 -10.95 -22.91 3.11
C LYS A 56 -11.97 -21.78 3.21
N GLU A 57 -12.32 -21.16 2.08
CA GLU A 57 -13.34 -20.10 2.00
C GLU A 57 -14.76 -20.64 2.15
N ASN A 58 -15.06 -21.81 1.56
CA ASN A 58 -16.37 -22.47 1.70
C ASN A 58 -16.60 -23.11 3.08
N GLU A 59 -15.55 -23.60 3.75
CA GLU A 59 -15.64 -24.16 5.11
C GLU A 59 -15.80 -23.09 6.20
N LEU A 60 -15.51 -21.83 5.88
CA LEU A 60 -15.56 -20.70 6.81
C LEU A 60 -16.37 -19.55 6.21
N PRO A 61 -17.69 -19.72 6.00
CA PRO A 61 -18.53 -18.72 5.33
C PRO A 61 -18.66 -17.40 6.10
N ASN A 62 -18.10 -17.29 7.32
CA ASN A 62 -18.25 -16.13 8.19
C ASN A 62 -16.95 -15.64 8.84
N ILE A 63 -15.78 -15.96 8.30
CA ILE A 63 -14.55 -15.29 8.74
C ILE A 63 -14.40 -14.03 7.91
N LYS A 64 -14.86 -12.94 8.54
CA LYS A 64 -14.46 -11.53 8.37
C LYS A 64 -13.34 -11.42 7.35
N VAL A 65 -13.61 -10.66 6.27
CA VAL A 65 -12.64 -10.01 5.39
C VAL A 65 -11.29 -10.11 6.06
N ARG A 66 -10.37 -10.92 5.53
CA ARG A 66 -8.99 -10.87 5.98
C ARG A 66 -8.56 -9.44 5.73
N ILE A 67 -8.77 -8.58 6.73
CA ILE A 67 -8.09 -7.32 6.89
C ILE A 67 -6.68 -7.84 6.98
N PHE A 68 -6.01 -7.82 5.82
CA PHE A 68 -4.58 -7.92 5.78
C PHE A 68 -4.20 -6.75 6.66
N GLU A 69 -3.97 -7.02 7.95
CA GLU A 69 -3.30 -6.08 8.83
C GLU A 69 -1.98 -5.90 8.13
N ASN A 70 -1.96 -4.88 7.28
CA ASN A 70 -0.87 -4.60 6.39
C ASN A 70 0.29 -4.47 7.38
N LYS A 71 1.29 -5.35 7.33
CA LYS A 71 2.45 -5.24 8.23
C LYS A 71 3.16 -3.88 8.12
N PHE A 72 2.70 -3.04 7.19
CA PHE A 72 3.02 -1.63 7.00
C PHE A 72 2.32 -0.65 7.97
N THR A 73 1.24 -1.03 8.68
CA THR A 73 0.65 -0.17 9.74
C THR A 73 1.63 0.07 10.89
N ASN A 74 2.59 -0.84 11.08
CA ASN A 74 3.64 -0.75 12.11
C ASN A 74 4.68 0.38 11.87
N LYS A 75 4.52 1.20 10.82
CA LYS A 75 5.40 2.35 10.55
C LYS A 75 4.68 3.70 10.61
N GLN A 76 3.39 3.73 10.93
CA GLN A 76 2.68 4.98 11.08
C GLN A 76 3.21 5.73 12.29
N VAL A 77 3.88 6.86 12.02
CA VAL A 77 4.44 7.75 13.05
C VAL A 77 3.32 8.47 13.81
N PHE A 78 2.23 8.78 13.11
CA PHE A 78 1.06 9.47 13.63
C PHE A 78 -0.16 8.55 13.59
N THR A 79 -1.04 8.71 14.58
CA THR A 79 -2.38 8.13 14.57
C THR A 79 -3.27 8.84 13.56
N ALA A 80 -4.38 8.21 13.17
CA ALA A 80 -5.30 8.77 12.17
C ALA A 80 -5.88 10.15 12.56
N ASP A 81 -6.02 10.41 13.87
CA ASP A 81 -6.53 11.70 14.35
C ASP A 81 -5.45 12.78 14.35
N GLU A 82 -4.22 12.43 14.75
CA GLU A 82 -3.03 13.31 14.64
C GLU A 82 -2.73 13.68 13.17
N GLU A 83 -2.85 12.72 12.24
CA GLU A 83 -2.67 12.99 10.80
C GLU A 83 -3.70 14.00 10.27
N LYS A 84 -4.96 13.92 10.72
CA LYS A 84 -6.01 14.87 10.32
C LYS A 84 -5.75 16.28 10.86
N GLU A 85 -5.25 16.40 12.08
CA GLU A 85 -4.88 17.69 12.65
C GLU A 85 -3.70 18.32 11.89
N LEU A 86 -2.67 17.53 11.63
CA LEU A 86 -1.51 17.95 10.85
C LEU A 86 -1.92 18.37 9.43
N GLU A 87 -2.82 17.62 8.77
CA GLU A 87 -3.37 17.98 7.47
C GLU A 87 -4.10 19.33 7.50
N LYS A 88 -4.98 19.54 8.48
CA LYS A 88 -5.68 20.82 8.64
C LYS A 88 -4.70 21.97 8.82
N TYR A 89 -3.63 21.76 9.58
CA TYR A 89 -2.60 22.76 9.79
C TYR A 89 -1.82 23.06 8.49
N ILE A 90 -1.42 22.03 7.74
CA ILE A 90 -0.74 22.17 6.45
C ILE A 90 -1.61 22.91 5.42
N LYS A 91 -2.91 22.63 5.38
CA LYS A 91 -3.86 23.33 4.50
C LYS A 91 -3.93 24.83 4.83
N LYS A 92 -4.02 25.16 6.12
CA LYS A 92 -4.02 26.56 6.59
C LYS A 92 -2.71 27.27 6.25
N SER A 93 -1.57 26.65 6.56
CA SER A 93 -0.27 27.26 6.28
C SER A 93 -0.01 27.42 4.77
N SER A 94 -0.44 26.46 3.95
CA SER A 94 -0.34 26.54 2.49
C SER A 94 -1.17 27.69 1.91
N ALA A 95 -2.34 27.98 2.49
CA ALA A 95 -3.16 29.12 2.07
C ALA A 95 -2.50 30.46 2.42
N ILE A 96 -1.80 30.54 3.56
CA ILE A 96 -1.14 31.75 4.04
C ILE A 96 0.17 32.02 3.29
N GLN A 97 0.98 30.99 3.04
CA GLN A 97 2.34 31.13 2.48
C GLN A 97 2.42 31.05 0.94
N TYR A 98 1.30 31.19 0.22
CA TYR A 98 1.24 31.02 -1.25
C TYR A 98 1.82 29.67 -1.74
N GLY A 99 1.68 28.63 -0.91
CA GLY A 99 2.19 27.29 -1.16
C GLY A 99 3.23 26.83 -0.14
N LEU A 100 3.22 25.54 0.18
CA LEU A 100 4.21 24.91 1.06
C LEU A 100 5.17 24.04 0.25
N THR A 101 6.48 24.23 0.46
CA THR A 101 7.47 23.32 -0.12
C THR A 101 7.48 21.98 0.61
N LEU A 102 7.91 20.93 -0.09
CA LEU A 102 8.06 19.59 0.51
C LEU A 102 8.97 19.58 1.73
N LYS A 103 10.02 20.42 1.74
CA LYS A 103 10.91 20.58 2.89
C LYS A 103 10.18 21.21 4.08
N ALA A 104 9.36 22.23 3.84
CA ALA A 104 8.56 22.86 4.90
C ALA A 104 7.54 21.90 5.50
N VAL A 105 6.86 21.09 4.68
CA VAL A 105 5.94 20.04 5.18
C VAL A 105 6.67 19.04 6.07
N ARG A 106 7.86 18.58 5.64
CA ARG A 106 8.69 17.65 6.43
C ARG A 106 9.20 18.26 7.74
N LYS A 107 9.47 19.57 7.75
CA LYS A 107 9.88 20.29 8.95
C LYS A 107 8.71 20.43 9.94
N LEU A 108 7.53 20.81 9.45
CA LEU A 108 6.32 20.91 10.28
C LEU A 108 5.94 19.56 10.89
N ALA A 109 6.08 18.48 10.13
CA ALA A 109 5.83 17.14 10.64
C ALA A 109 6.80 16.75 11.78
N TYR A 110 8.08 17.13 11.67
CA TYR A 110 9.05 16.93 12.75
C TYR A 110 8.70 17.77 13.99
N GLU A 111 8.42 19.07 13.81
CA GLU A 111 8.03 19.97 14.90
C GLU A 111 6.76 19.46 15.61
N TYR A 112 5.79 18.97 14.85
CA TYR A 112 4.56 18.36 15.39
C TYR A 112 4.85 17.06 16.14
N ALA A 113 5.73 16.19 15.62
CA ALA A 113 6.14 14.97 16.33
C ALA A 113 6.86 15.25 17.65
N CYS A 114 7.72 16.28 17.70
CA CYS A 114 8.39 16.70 18.93
C CYS A 114 7.42 17.29 19.97
N ALA A 115 6.33 17.94 19.51
CA ALA A 115 5.32 18.48 20.40
C ALA A 115 4.40 17.40 21.01
N LEU A 116 4.35 16.20 20.40
CA LEU A 116 3.51 15.10 20.87
C LEU A 116 4.23 14.27 21.95
N PRO A 117 3.61 14.02 23.11
CA PRO A 117 4.26 13.39 24.27
C PRO A 117 4.59 11.90 24.10
N ASN A 118 4.03 11.20 23.10
CA ASN A 118 4.16 9.75 22.92
C ASN A 118 4.49 9.33 21.47
N CYS A 119 5.05 10.22 20.65
CA CYS A 119 5.32 9.92 19.25
C CYS A 119 6.60 9.07 19.09
N LYS A 120 6.47 7.85 18.55
CA LYS A 120 7.62 7.01 18.17
C LYS A 120 8.02 7.33 16.73
N TYR A 121 8.99 8.22 16.57
CA TYR A 121 9.58 8.53 15.26
C TYR A 121 10.99 7.94 15.11
N PRO A 122 11.49 7.74 13.88
CA PRO A 122 12.84 7.21 13.64
C PRO A 122 13.93 8.21 14.08
N GLU A 123 15.02 7.72 14.69
CA GLU A 123 16.18 8.53 15.13
C GLU A 123 16.76 9.45 14.03
N LYS A 124 16.67 9.01 12.77
CA LYS A 124 17.09 9.80 11.59
C LYS A 124 16.38 11.15 11.47
N TRP A 125 15.21 11.32 12.08
CA TRP A 125 14.50 12.60 12.07
C TRP A 125 15.20 13.64 12.94
N ASP A 126 15.87 13.23 14.03
CA ASP A 126 16.61 14.14 14.91
C ASP A 126 17.94 14.58 14.28
N GLU A 127 18.60 13.71 13.52
CA GLU A 127 19.84 14.04 12.80
C GLU A 127 19.62 15.15 11.77
N ASP A 128 18.56 15.01 10.95
CA ASP A 128 18.25 15.96 9.88
C ASP A 128 17.31 17.10 10.31
N LYS A 129 16.73 17.02 11.52
CA LYS A 129 15.62 17.87 12.01
C LYS A 129 14.45 17.97 11.02
N LEU A 130 14.21 16.88 10.30
CA LEU A 130 13.29 16.79 9.18
C LEU A 130 12.67 15.39 9.15
N ALA A 131 11.35 15.33 8.95
CA ALA A 131 10.69 14.04 8.73
C ALA A 131 11.30 13.32 7.52
N GLY A 132 11.43 11.99 7.54
CA GLY A 132 12.03 11.22 6.45
C GLY A 132 11.26 11.30 5.13
N ILE A 133 11.96 11.11 4.00
CA ILE A 133 11.32 11.05 2.66
C ILE A 133 10.31 9.90 2.57
N GLU A 134 10.58 8.79 3.27
CA GLU A 134 9.67 7.63 3.34
C GLU A 134 8.31 8.04 3.93
N TRP A 135 8.31 8.82 5.01
CA TRP A 135 7.09 9.32 5.64
C TRP A 135 6.28 10.22 4.70
N LEU A 136 6.95 11.10 3.95
CA LEU A 136 6.27 11.94 2.95
C LEU A 136 5.63 11.10 1.84
N ASN A 137 6.30 10.02 1.40
CA ASN A 137 5.75 9.12 0.38
C ASN A 137 4.58 8.28 0.91
N GLU A 138 4.61 7.89 2.18
CA GLU A 138 3.52 7.16 2.82
C GLU A 138 2.29 8.06 2.99
N THR A 139 2.47 9.26 3.58
CA THR A 139 1.39 10.23 3.79
C THR A 139 0.74 10.71 2.48
N THR A 140 1.50 10.87 1.40
CA THR A 140 0.96 11.25 0.07
C THR A 140 0.17 10.13 -0.62
N ASN A 141 0.35 8.87 -0.23
CA ASN A 141 -0.47 7.76 -0.72
C ASN A 141 -1.74 7.57 0.11
N SER A 142 -1.70 7.87 1.42
CA SER A 142 -2.87 7.79 2.32
C SER A 142 -3.81 8.98 2.18
N LEU A 143 -3.30 10.18 1.86
CA LEU A 143 -4.07 11.42 1.75
C LEU A 143 -4.12 11.85 0.27
N SER A 144 -5.10 11.34 -0.48
CA SER A 144 -5.34 11.69 -1.88
C SER A 144 -5.53 13.20 -2.11
N ASP A 145 -6.00 13.94 -1.11
CA ASP A 145 -6.27 15.39 -1.20
C ASP A 145 -5.01 16.26 -0.99
N CYS A 146 -4.07 15.85 -0.13
CA CYS A 146 -2.81 16.59 0.07
C CYS A 146 -1.88 16.51 -1.15
N ARG A 147 -2.02 15.44 -1.95
CA ARG A 147 -1.23 15.22 -3.17
C ARG A 147 -1.46 16.32 -4.20
N LEU A 148 -2.70 16.83 -4.31
CA LEU A 148 -3.05 17.96 -5.17
C LEU A 148 -2.36 19.25 -4.72
N ILE A 149 -2.34 19.53 -3.41
CA ILE A 149 -1.73 20.75 -2.86
C ILE A 149 -0.21 20.78 -3.10
N ILE A 150 0.45 19.63 -2.92
CA ILE A 150 1.89 19.48 -3.13
C ILE A 150 2.26 19.51 -4.63
N LEU A 151 1.48 18.85 -5.50
CA LEU A 151 1.72 18.80 -6.95
C LEU A 151 1.42 20.14 -7.64
N LEU A 152 0.43 20.91 -7.16
CA LEU A 152 0.12 22.23 -7.69
C LEU A 152 1.31 23.20 -7.55
N HIS A 153 2.16 23.04 -6.54
CA HIS A 153 3.36 23.85 -6.37
C HIS A 153 4.48 23.45 -7.35
N PHE A 154 4.68 22.15 -7.61
CA PHE A 154 5.71 21.68 -8.56
C PHE A 154 5.43 22.14 -10.00
N LYS A 155 4.14 22.28 -10.36
CA LYS A 155 3.72 22.77 -11.68
C LYS A 155 3.81 24.30 -11.82
N LYS A 156 3.76 25.06 -10.71
CA LYS A 156 3.94 26.53 -10.71
C LYS A 156 5.40 26.98 -10.70
N MET A 157 6.34 26.17 -10.19
CA MET A 157 7.78 26.49 -10.22
C MET A 157 8.48 26.15 -11.55
N THR A 158 7.80 25.46 -12.46
CA THR A 158 8.37 24.98 -13.74
C THR A 158 7.75 25.67 -14.96
N SER A 159 7.09 26.81 -14.78
CA SER A 159 6.54 27.65 -15.86
C SER A 159 7.00 29.10 -15.72
#